data_AF-A0A1Y0BN62-F1
#
_entry.id   AF-A0A1Y0BN62-F1
#
_cell.length_a   1.000
_cell.length_b   1.000
_cell.length_c   1.000
_cell.angle_alpha   90.00
_cell.angle_beta   90.00
_cell.angle_gamma   90.00
#
_symmetry.space_group_name_H-M   'P 1'
#
loop_
_entity.id
_entity.type
_entity.pdbx_description
1 polymer ?
#
loop_
_entity_poly.entity_id
_entity_poly.type
_entity_poly.pdbx_seq_one_letter_code
_entity_poly.pdbx_strand_id
1 'polypeptide(L)'
;MPVREYVEAGPGAPAAADTFALFDDDKQSLSLRVARLETGIAHAEVPKSVTQRLITNVVIAPGADGALNVSSNFMVYQERRGRHGHTFFGRREDALRRDGGTLKIAARKVELAQTILPTTLSIFF
;
A
#
# COMPACT_ATOMS: atom_id res chain seq x y z
N MET A 1 -13.24 -20.62 -12.25
CA MET A 1 -12.72 -19.90 -11.07
C MET A 1 -11.21 -19.86 -11.21
N PRO A 2 -10.53 -18.70 -11.39
CA PRO A 2 -9.10 -18.72 -11.50
C PRO A 2 -8.50 -18.97 -10.11
N VAL A 3 -7.88 -20.14 -9.96
CA VAL A 3 -7.05 -20.51 -8.81
C VAL A 3 -5.66 -19.94 -9.07
N ARG A 4 -5.05 -19.33 -8.05
CA ARG A 4 -3.64 -18.93 -8.12
C ARG A 4 -2.79 -20.18 -8.06
N GLU A 5 -2.36 -20.69 -9.20
CA GLU A 5 -1.23 -21.62 -9.26
C GLU A 5 0.05 -20.81 -9.00
N TYR A 6 0.77 -21.17 -7.93
CA TYR A 6 2.18 -20.84 -7.85
C TYR A 6 2.90 -21.75 -8.86
N VAL A 7 2.99 -21.30 -10.11
CA VAL A 7 3.95 -21.88 -11.03
C VAL A 7 5.31 -21.43 -10.53
N GLU A 8 6.15 -22.39 -10.13
CA GLU A 8 7.56 -22.14 -9.84
C GLU A 8 8.12 -21.27 -10.96
N ALA A 9 8.74 -20.13 -10.59
CA ALA A 9 9.28 -19.21 -11.57
C ALA A 9 10.29 -19.95 -12.44
N GLY A 10 9.88 -20.31 -13.66
CA GLY A 10 10.78 -20.88 -14.66
C GLY A 10 11.93 -19.90 -14.92
N PRO A 11 13.10 -20.39 -15.33
CA PRO A 11 14.23 -19.53 -15.63
C PRO A 11 13.82 -18.49 -16.69
N GLY A 12 13.75 -17.22 -16.30
CA GLY A 12 13.30 -16.11 -17.15
C GLY A 12 12.02 -15.39 -16.69
N ALA A 13 11.43 -15.72 -15.53
CA ALA A 13 10.37 -14.89 -14.95
C ALA A 13 10.88 -13.44 -14.77
N PRO A 14 10.12 -12.42 -15.20
CA PRO A 14 10.56 -11.03 -15.07
C PRO A 14 10.86 -10.75 -13.60
N ALA A 15 11.98 -10.07 -13.34
CA ALA A 15 12.26 -9.58 -12.01
C ALA A 15 11.07 -8.72 -11.55
N ALA A 16 10.78 -8.67 -10.25
CA ALA A 16 9.71 -7.81 -9.73
C ALA A 16 9.85 -6.33 -10.13
N ALA A 17 11.06 -5.92 -10.55
CA ALA A 17 11.37 -4.61 -11.12
C ALA A 17 10.80 -4.36 -12.54
N ASP A 18 10.48 -5.40 -13.32
CA ASP A 18 9.94 -5.30 -14.69
C ASP A 18 8.39 -5.37 -14.72
N THR A 19 7.73 -5.24 -13.57
CA THR A 19 6.27 -5.40 -13.46
C THR A 19 5.59 -4.04 -13.26
N PHE A 20 4.51 -3.78 -13.99
CA PHE A 20 3.66 -2.60 -13.77
C PHE A 20 3.14 -2.56 -12.33
N ALA A 21 3.46 -1.48 -11.60
CA ALA A 21 2.92 -1.23 -10.26
C ALA A 21 1.61 -0.44 -10.33
N LEU A 22 0.68 -0.73 -9.41
CA LEU A 22 -0.56 0.06 -9.26
C LEU A 22 -0.28 1.49 -8.78
N PHE A 23 0.76 1.63 -7.97
CA PHE A 23 1.30 2.91 -7.51
C PHE A 23 2.82 2.83 -7.59
N ASP A 24 3.41 3.74 -8.35
CA ASP A 24 4.84 4.00 -8.37
C ASP A 24 5.01 5.50 -8.15
N ASP A 25 5.01 5.89 -6.87
CA ASP A 25 4.94 7.28 -6.45
C ASP A 25 6.26 7.72 -5.81
N ASP A 26 6.75 8.89 -6.25
CA ASP A 26 7.82 9.61 -5.56
C ASP A 26 7.24 10.63 -4.57
N LYS A 27 8.12 11.43 -3.94
CA LYS A 27 7.67 12.43 -2.97
C LYS A 27 6.79 13.51 -3.60
N GLN A 28 7.02 13.88 -4.86
CA GLN A 28 6.25 14.90 -5.55
C GLN A 28 4.86 14.39 -5.90
N SER A 29 4.75 13.20 -6.50
CA SER A 29 3.46 12.61 -6.85
C SER A 29 2.62 12.28 -5.61
N LEU A 30 3.23 11.79 -4.52
CA LEU A 30 2.54 11.64 -3.23
C LEU A 30 1.98 12.96 -2.71
N SER A 31 2.76 14.06 -2.81
CA SER A 31 2.31 15.38 -2.35
C SER A 31 1.13 15.89 -3.18
N LEU A 32 1.14 15.65 -4.49
CA LEU A 32 0.00 15.96 -5.37
C LEU A 32 -1.24 15.13 -5.03
N ARG A 33 -1.08 13.85 -4.70
CA ARG A 33 -2.20 12.99 -4.26
C ARG A 33 -2.83 13.53 -2.97
N VAL A 34 -2.02 13.98 -2.01
CA VAL A 34 -2.51 14.61 -0.78
C VAL A 34 -3.24 15.91 -1.09
N ALA A 35 -2.62 16.83 -1.85
CA ALA A 35 -3.24 18.09 -2.24
C ALA A 35 -4.58 17.88 -2.97
N ARG A 36 -4.66 16.88 -3.84
CA ARG A 36 -5.90 16.51 -4.53
C ARG A 36 -7.01 16.12 -3.55
N LEU A 37 -6.71 15.41 -2.47
CA LEU A 37 -7.72 15.08 -1.45
C LEU A 37 -8.22 16.31 -0.69
N GLU A 38 -7.36 17.31 -0.51
CA GLU A 38 -7.67 18.56 0.19
C GLU A 38 -8.54 19.52 -0.65
N THR A 39 -8.49 19.41 -1.98
CA THR A 39 -9.25 20.30 -2.89
C THR A 39 -10.78 20.16 -2.81
N GLY A 40 -11.30 19.05 -2.25
CA GLY A 40 -12.74 18.77 -2.21
C GLY A 40 -13.36 18.35 -3.56
N ILE A 41 -12.56 18.26 -4.64
CA ILE A 41 -13.02 17.76 -5.96
C ILE A 41 -12.58 16.31 -6.24
N ALA A 42 -11.96 15.65 -5.27
CA ALA A 42 -11.69 14.22 -5.33
C ALA A 42 -12.99 13.41 -5.16
N HIS A 43 -13.86 13.38 -6.18
CA HIS A 43 -15.18 12.73 -6.12
C HIS A 43 -15.15 11.26 -5.64
N ALA A 44 -14.02 10.58 -5.80
CA ALA A 44 -13.79 9.25 -5.22
C ALA A 44 -13.87 9.25 -3.68
N GLU A 45 -13.34 10.29 -3.02
CA GLU A 45 -13.22 10.47 -1.56
C GLU A 45 -14.11 11.61 -1.03
N VAL A 46 -15.13 12.00 -1.78
CA VAL A 46 -16.12 12.99 -1.33
C VAL A 46 -17.49 12.31 -1.32
N PRO A 47 -18.16 12.11 -0.16
CA PRO A 47 -17.62 12.29 1.19
C PRO A 47 -16.53 11.26 1.49
N LYS A 48 -15.68 11.59 2.47
CA LYS A 48 -14.49 10.83 2.84
C LYS A 48 -14.84 9.39 3.19
N SER A 49 -14.06 8.43 2.70
CA SER A 49 -14.21 7.04 3.10
C SER A 49 -13.90 6.86 4.58
N VAL A 50 -14.75 6.08 5.25
CA VAL A 50 -14.43 5.56 6.59
C VAL A 50 -13.48 4.40 6.37
N THR A 51 -12.32 4.44 7.04
CA THR A 51 -11.31 3.39 6.91
C THR A 51 -10.91 2.85 8.27
N GLN A 52 -10.82 1.52 8.39
CA GLN A 52 -10.28 0.84 9.56
C GLN A 52 -9.08 0.01 9.12
N ARG A 53 -7.93 0.19 9.79
CA ARG A 53 -6.67 -0.45 9.43
C ARG A 53 -6.20 -1.34 10.58
N LEU A 54 -6.14 -2.64 10.34
CA LEU A 54 -5.49 -3.59 11.24
C LEU A 54 -4.11 -3.88 10.69
N ILE A 55 -3.10 -3.67 11.53
CA ILE A 55 -1.69 -3.96 11.22
C ILE A 55 -1.24 -5.06 12.17
N THR A 56 -0.74 -6.16 11.62
CA THR A 56 -0.35 -7.35 12.38
C THR A 56 0.98 -7.90 11.88
N ASN A 57 1.51 -8.92 12.57
CA ASN A 57 2.72 -9.64 12.14
C ASN A 57 3.90 -8.70 11.88
N VAL A 58 4.06 -7.69 12.74
CA VAL A 58 5.12 -6.70 12.60
C VAL A 58 6.45 -7.35 12.96
N VAL A 59 7.37 -7.39 12.00
CA VAL A 59 8.74 -7.87 12.17
C VAL A 59 9.68 -6.73 11.82
N ILE A 60 10.65 -6.48 12.70
CA ILE A 60 11.61 -5.40 12.55
C ILE A 60 12.99 -6.02 12.41
N ALA A 61 13.73 -5.57 11.40
CA ALA A 61 15.12 -5.92 11.15
C ALA A 61 15.97 -4.65 11.01
N PRO A 62 17.27 -4.70 11.36
CA PRO A 62 18.18 -3.60 11.05
C PRO A 62 18.29 -3.40 9.53
N GLY A 63 18.24 -2.15 9.10
CA GLY A 63 18.50 -1.71 7.72
C GLY A 63 19.83 -0.95 7.60
N ALA A 64 20.17 -0.55 6.38
CA ALA A 64 21.37 0.25 6.12
C ALA A 64 21.28 1.64 6.79
N ASP A 65 22.43 2.21 7.17
CA ASP A 65 22.55 3.56 7.72
C ASP A 65 21.65 3.84 8.94
N GLY A 66 21.44 2.82 9.79
CA GLY A 66 20.59 2.94 10.97
C GLY A 66 19.09 3.00 10.67
N ALA A 67 18.69 2.69 9.43
CA ALA A 67 17.30 2.48 9.07
C ALA A 67 16.73 1.21 9.73
N LEU A 68 15.41 1.11 9.78
CA LEU A 68 14.68 -0.07 10.21
C LEU A 68 13.92 -0.63 9.01
N ASN A 69 14.17 -1.88 8.67
CA ASN A 69 13.37 -2.61 7.70
C ASN A 69 12.22 -3.26 8.46
N VAL A 70 10.99 -2.90 8.12
CA VAL A 70 9.79 -3.37 8.82
C VAL A 70 8.89 -4.09 7.84
N SER A 71 8.61 -5.36 8.11
CA SER A 71 7.55 -6.09 7.41
C SER A 71 6.31 -6.19 8.30
N SER A 72 5.14 -6.08 7.68
CA SER A 72 3.86 -6.20 8.38
C SER A 72 2.78 -6.71 7.45
N ASN A 73 1.77 -7.38 8.02
CA ASN A 73 0.54 -7.69 7.31
C ASN A 73 -0.49 -6.63 7.64
N PHE A 74 -1.40 -6.37 6.70
CA PHE A 74 -2.50 -5.44 6.91
C PHE A 74 -3.83 -6.00 6.43
N MET A 75 -4.88 -5.54 7.12
CA MET A 75 -6.25 -5.53 6.62
C MET A 75 -6.77 -4.09 6.66
N VAL A 76 -7.21 -3.56 5.52
CA VAL A 76 -7.86 -2.25 5.46
C VAL A 76 -9.29 -2.42 4.99
N TYR A 77 -10.24 -2.11 5.87
CA TYR A 77 -11.64 -1.94 5.49
C TYR A 77 -11.86 -0.50 5.03
N GLN A 78 -12.54 -0.32 3.90
CA GLN A 78 -12.96 0.96 3.35
C GLN A 78 -14.47 0.93 3.12
N GLU A 79 -15.21 1.75 3.85
CA GLU A 79 -16.62 1.99 3.59
C GLU A 79 -16.80 3.28 2.78
N ARG A 80 -17.76 3.26 1.84
CA ARG A 80 -18.08 4.44 1.02
C ARG A 80 -19.58 4.60 0.83
N ARG A 81 -20.13 5.70 1.38
CA ARG A 81 -21.52 6.14 1.17
C ARG A 81 -22.58 5.04 1.40
N GLY A 82 -22.42 4.18 2.41
CA GLY A 82 -23.36 3.08 2.71
C GLY A 82 -23.49 2.03 1.59
N ARG A 83 -22.54 1.99 0.65
CA ARG A 83 -22.39 0.88 -0.31
C ARG A 83 -21.59 -0.26 0.32
N HIS A 84 -21.61 -1.42 -0.32
CA HIS A 84 -20.73 -2.54 0.03
C HIS A 84 -19.28 -2.05 0.12
N GLY A 85 -18.72 -2.07 1.33
CA GLY A 85 -17.34 -1.69 1.58
C GLY A 85 -16.35 -2.66 0.93
N HIS A 86 -15.13 -2.20 0.74
CA HIS A 86 -14.04 -3.02 0.23
C HIS A 86 -13.09 -3.37 1.38
N THR A 87 -12.70 -4.63 1.48
CA THR A 87 -11.63 -5.06 2.38
C THR A 87 -10.41 -5.39 1.54
N PHE A 88 -9.29 -4.77 1.87
CA PHE A 88 -8.00 -5.02 1.27
C PHE A 88 -7.14 -5.80 2.26
N PHE A 89 -6.43 -6.81 1.75
CA PHE A 89 -5.46 -7.58 2.50
C PHE A 89 -4.12 -7.50 1.80
N GLY A 90 -3.04 -7.52 2.55
CA GLY A 90 -1.73 -7.53 1.95
C GLY A 90 -0.60 -7.51 2.95
N ARG A 91 0.60 -7.40 2.39
CA ARG A 91 1.85 -7.23 3.11
C ARG A 91 2.46 -5.89 2.75
N ARG A 92 3.13 -5.30 3.73
CA ARG A 92 3.92 -4.08 3.58
C ARG A 92 5.34 -4.32 3.98
N GLU A 93 6.25 -3.77 3.20
CA GLU A 93 7.68 -3.71 3.48
C GLU A 93 8.10 -2.24 3.47
N ASP A 94 8.43 -1.75 4.65
CA ASP A 94 8.75 -0.35 4.89
C ASP A 94 10.23 -0.21 5.26
N ALA A 95 10.91 0.78 4.68
CA ALA A 95 12.19 1.28 5.18
C ALA A 95 11.92 2.54 6.01
N LEU A 96 12.17 2.48 7.32
CA LEU A 96 11.95 3.59 8.23
C LEU A 96 13.29 4.24 8.62
N ARG A 97 13.33 5.57 8.64
CA ARG A 97 14.50 6.35 9.11
C ARG A 97 14.10 7.22 10.29
N ARG A 98 15.02 7.38 11.24
CA ARG A 98 14.86 8.33 12.34
C ARG A 98 15.22 9.74 11.84
N ASP A 99 14.35 10.70 12.11
CA ASP A 99 14.55 12.11 11.82
C ASP A 99 13.96 12.96 12.94
N GLY A 100 14.79 13.73 13.63
CA GLY A 100 14.37 14.60 14.74
C GLY A 100 13.59 13.89 15.85
N GLY A 101 13.94 12.63 16.16
CA GLY A 101 13.24 11.82 17.16
C GLY A 101 11.94 11.14 16.67
N THR A 102 11.55 11.37 15.42
CA THR A 102 10.38 10.72 14.78
C THR A 102 10.82 9.66 13.78
N LEU A 103 9.96 8.68 13.51
CA LEU A 103 10.16 7.73 12.41
C LEU A 103 9.47 8.25 11.15
N LYS A 104 10.20 8.27 10.05
CA LYS A 104 9.69 8.60 8.72
C LYS A 104 9.82 7.41 7.79
N ILE A 105 8.85 7.26 6.89
CA ILE A 105 8.87 6.24 5.85
C ILE A 105 9.76 6.76 4.71
N ALA A 106 10.89 6.11 4.49
CA ALA A 106 11.80 6.40 3.39
C ALA A 106 11.38 5.67 2.11
N ALA A 107 10.88 4.44 2.25
CA ALA A 107 10.30 3.67 1.16
C ALA A 107 9.20 2.75 1.71
N ARG A 108 8.21 2.44 0.86
CA ARG A 108 7.16 1.46 1.14
C ARG A 108 6.87 0.66 -0.11
N LYS A 109 6.91 -0.66 0.01
CA LYS A 109 6.37 -1.59 -0.98
C LYS A 109 5.12 -2.24 -0.40
N VAL A 110 4.05 -2.28 -1.19
CA VAL A 110 2.77 -2.88 -0.80
C VAL A 110 2.43 -4.00 -1.76
N GLU A 111 2.21 -5.19 -1.23
CA GLU A 111 1.75 -6.35 -1.98
C GLU A 111 0.32 -6.68 -1.57
N LEU A 112 -0.63 -6.43 -2.46
CA LEU A 112 -2.03 -6.79 -2.25
C LEU A 112 -2.23 -8.30 -2.48
N ALA A 113 -3.00 -8.93 -1.60
CA ALA A 113 -3.34 -10.34 -1.71
C ALA A 113 -4.43 -10.61 -2.77
N GLN A 114 -5.16 -9.58 -3.19
CA GLN A 114 -6.27 -9.68 -4.13
C GLN A 114 -5.80 -9.51 -5.57
N THR A 115 -6.24 -10.41 -6.47
CA THR A 115 -6.00 -10.29 -7.91
C THR A 115 -7.04 -9.38 -8.58
N ILE A 116 -8.28 -9.40 -8.09
CA ILE A 116 -9.35 -8.55 -8.60
C ILE A 116 -9.52 -7.39 -7.63
N LEU A 117 -9.36 -6.18 -8.15
CA LEU A 117 -9.43 -4.95 -7.38
C LEU A 117 -10.73 -4.20 -7.72
N PRO A 118 -11.24 -3.39 -6.78
CA PRO A 118 -12.34 -2.49 -7.09
C PRO A 118 -11.92 -1.48 -8.17
N THR A 119 -12.91 -0.87 -8.82
CA THR A 119 -12.70 0.10 -9.90
C THR A 119 -11.84 1.30 -9.51
N THR A 120 -11.67 1.57 -8.21
CA THR A 120 -10.85 2.69 -7.74
C THR A 120 -10.12 2.33 -6.45
N LEU A 121 -8.83 2.67 -6.40
CA LEU A 121 -8.00 2.64 -5.21
C LEU A 121 -7.76 4.08 -4.73
N SER A 122 -8.64 4.58 -3.87
CA SER A 122 -8.64 5.98 -3.47
C SER A 122 -7.99 6.26 -2.11
N ILE A 123 -7.47 5.21 -1.45
CA ILE A 123 -6.86 5.27 -0.12
C ILE A 123 -5.36 4.96 -0.18
N PHE A 124 -4.65 5.32 0.89
CA PHE A 124 -3.27 4.92 1.12
C PHE A 124 -3.19 3.64 1.96
N PHE A 125 -2.20 2.81 1.61
CA PHE A 125 -1.88 1.54 2.24
C PHE A 125 -0.61 1.65 3.10
#